data_AF-A0A438GFA6-F1
#
_entry.id   AF-A0A438GFA6-F1
#
_cell.length_a   1.000
_cell.length_b   1.000
_cell.length_c   1.000
_cell.angle_alpha   90.00
_cell.angle_beta   90.00
_cell.angle_gamma   90.00
#
_symmetry.space_group_name_H-M   'P 1'
#
loop_
_entity.id
_entity.type
_entity.pdbx_description
1 polymer ?
#
loop_
_entity_poly.entity_id
_entity_poly.type
_entity_poly.pdbx_seq_one_letter_code
_entity_poly.pdbx_strand_id
1 'polypeptide(L)'
;MEEEAKPIRQLQRRLNPHLQEVVRAEVLKLLQAGIIYPISDSPWVSPTQVVPKKSGITVVQNEKGEEITTRLTSGWRVCIDYRKLNAVTRKDHFPLPFIDKCGKSLAIRSIVSWTGIQGIFN
;
A
#
# COMPACT_ATOMS: atom_id res chain seq x y z
N MET A 1 3.47 9.46 19.88
CA MET A 1 2.12 8.98 20.27
C MET A 1 1.62 9.87 21.40
N GLU A 2 0.31 9.96 21.64
CA GLU A 2 -0.15 10.49 22.92
C GLU A 2 0.43 9.61 24.04
N GLU A 3 0.98 10.23 25.11
CA GLU A 3 1.72 9.52 26.15
C GLU A 3 0.88 8.48 26.93
N GLU A 4 -0.45 8.53 26.78
CA GLU A 4 -1.40 7.61 27.42
C GLU A 4 -2.06 6.61 26.44
N ALA A 5 -1.59 6.52 25.20
CA ALA A 5 -2.21 5.67 24.19
C ALA A 5 -2.05 4.17 24.53
N LYS A 6 -3.19 3.48 24.77
CA LYS A 6 -3.20 2.03 25.03
C LYS A 6 -2.78 1.25 23.78
N PRO A 7 -1.94 0.20 23.93
CA PRO A 7 -1.54 -0.63 22.81
C PRO A 7 -2.74 -1.34 22.19
N ILE A 8 -2.79 -1.32 20.86
CA ILE A 8 -3.86 -1.95 20.09
C ILE A 8 -3.32 -3.22 19.45
N ARG A 9 -3.86 -4.36 19.88
CA ARG A 9 -3.59 -5.68 19.27
C ARG A 9 -4.82 -6.17 18.53
N GLN A 10 -4.76 -6.13 17.20
CA GLN A 10 -5.81 -6.66 16.34
C GLN A 10 -5.46 -8.07 15.87
N LEU A 11 -6.47 -8.95 15.83
CA LEU A 11 -6.31 -10.28 15.25
C LEU A 11 -6.15 -10.18 13.73
N GLN A 12 -5.24 -11.00 13.18
CA GLN A 12 -5.08 -11.17 11.75
C GLN A 12 -6.34 -11.77 11.13
N ARG A 13 -6.78 -11.23 9.99
CA ARG A 13 -7.94 -11.76 9.26
C ARG A 13 -7.59 -13.07 8.58
N ARG A 14 -8.58 -13.95 8.42
CA ARG A 14 -8.43 -15.19 7.65
C ARG A 14 -8.15 -14.85 6.19
N LEU A 15 -7.02 -15.35 5.68
CA LEU A 15 -6.62 -15.24 4.29
C LEU A 15 -6.67 -16.62 3.63
N ASN A 16 -7.07 -16.66 2.35
CA ASN A 16 -7.00 -17.87 1.53
C ASN A 16 -5.54 -18.39 1.50
N PRO A 17 -5.29 -19.71 1.64
CA PRO A 17 -3.95 -20.29 1.56
C PRO A 17 -3.07 -19.74 0.43
N HIS A 18 -3.62 -19.58 -0.78
CA HIS A 18 -2.87 -19.02 -1.91
C HIS A 18 -2.39 -17.58 -1.65
N LEU A 19 -3.21 -16.74 -1.02
CA LEU A 19 -2.83 -15.38 -0.67
C LEU A 19 -1.82 -15.34 0.49
N GLN A 20 -1.82 -16.33 1.37
CA GLN A 20 -0.82 -16.43 2.43
C GLN A 20 0.57 -16.66 1.86
N GLU A 21 0.70 -17.48 0.82
CA GLU A 21 1.97 -17.69 0.12
C GLU A 21 2.49 -16.40 -0.51
N VAL A 22 1.61 -15.65 -1.19
CA VAL A 22 1.96 -14.35 -1.77
C VAL A 22 2.44 -13.38 -0.68
N VAL A 23 1.74 -13.30 0.46
CA VAL A 23 2.16 -12.45 1.58
C VAL A 23 3.51 -12.88 2.14
N ARG A 24 3.73 -14.19 2.33
CA ARG A 24 5.03 -14.70 2.82
C ARG A 24 6.17 -14.35 1.88
N ALA A 25 5.98 -14.50 0.57
CA ALA A 25 6.99 -14.15 -0.42
C ALA A 25 7.34 -12.65 -0.37
N GLU A 26 6.34 -11.77 -0.25
CA GLU A 26 6.57 -10.32 -0.13
C GLU A 26 7.25 -9.95 1.20
N VAL A 27 6.84 -10.55 2.32
CA VAL A 27 7.48 -10.35 3.63
C VAL A 27 8.96 -10.74 3.59
N LEU A 28 9.29 -11.87 2.95
CA LEU A 28 10.68 -12.30 2.80
C LEU A 28 11.50 -11.31 1.95
N LYS A 29 10.94 -10.77 0.87
CA LYS A 29 11.60 -9.73 0.07
C LYS A 29 11.86 -8.46 0.90
N LEU A 30 10.88 -8.02 1.69
CA LEU A 30 11.03 -6.83 2.55
C LEU A 30 12.06 -7.06 3.65
N LEU A 31 12.12 -8.28 4.22
CA LEU A 31 13.13 -8.66 5.21
C LEU A 31 14.53 -8.68 4.60
N GLN A 32 14.68 -9.24 3.40
CA GLN A 32 15.96 -9.23 2.66
C GLN A 32 16.39 -7.82 2.26
N ALA A 33 15.44 -6.95 1.94
CA ALA A 33 15.70 -5.53 1.65
C ALA A 33 16.01 -4.71 2.92
N GLY A 34 15.87 -5.28 4.12
CA GLY A 34 16.09 -4.59 5.39
C GLY A 34 15.03 -3.56 5.76
N ILE A 35 13.88 -3.56 5.07
CA ILE A 35 12.77 -2.64 5.34
C ILE A 35 12.01 -3.03 6.62
N ILE A 36 11.96 -4.33 6.92
CA ILE A 36 11.33 -4.88 8.13
C ILE A 36 12.29 -5.79 8.88
N TYR A 37 12.04 -5.98 10.17
CA TYR A 37 12.78 -6.91 11.04
C TYR A 37 11.82 -7.74 11.90
N PRO A 38 12.21 -8.95 12.32
CA PRO A 38 11.37 -9.78 13.16
C PRO A 38 11.28 -9.23 14.60
N ILE A 39 10.06 -9.20 15.15
CA ILE A 39 9.77 -8.83 16.54
C ILE A 39 8.86 -9.90 17.13
N SER A 40 9.18 -10.38 18.34
CA SER A 40 8.41 -11.45 18.98
C SER A 40 7.30 -10.96 19.90
N ASP A 41 7.45 -9.76 20.49
CA ASP A 41 6.70 -9.31 21.65
C ASP A 41 6.06 -7.92 21.49
N SER A 42 5.73 -7.50 20.26
CA SER A 42 5.11 -6.19 20.05
C SER A 42 3.69 -6.13 20.65
N PRO A 43 3.40 -5.16 21.55
CA PRO A 43 2.05 -4.98 22.07
C PRO A 43 1.11 -4.35 21.01
N TRP A 44 1.69 -3.75 19.96
CA TRP A 44 1.00 -3.20 18.80
C TRP A 44 0.95 -4.22 17.68
N VAL A 45 -0.26 -4.55 17.21
CA VAL A 45 -0.47 -5.46 16.08
C VAL A 45 -1.59 -4.92 15.21
N SER A 46 -1.27 -4.67 13.94
CA SER A 46 -2.22 -4.27 12.91
C SER A 46 -2.40 -5.41 11.90
N PRO A 47 -3.62 -5.68 11.42
CA PRO A 47 -3.85 -6.79 10.51
C PRO A 47 -3.38 -6.43 9.10
N THR A 48 -2.82 -7.42 8.42
CA THR A 48 -2.40 -7.31 7.02
C THR A 48 -3.56 -7.69 6.09
N GLN A 49 -3.80 -6.89 5.07
CA GLN A 49 -4.78 -7.11 4.02
C GLN A 49 -4.09 -7.21 2.66
N VAL A 50 -4.57 -8.12 1.83
CA VAL A 50 -4.05 -8.31 0.48
C VAL A 50 -5.04 -7.72 -0.49
N VAL A 51 -4.59 -6.77 -1.32
CA VAL A 51 -5.42 -6.06 -2.28
C VAL A 51 -4.95 -6.41 -3.70
N PRO A 52 -5.81 -6.92 -4.58
CA PRO A 52 -5.44 -7.17 -5.96
C PRO A 52 -5.09 -5.86 -6.66
N LYS A 53 -3.94 -5.82 -7.34
CA LYS A 53 -3.59 -4.71 -8.22
C LYS A 53 -4.50 -4.79 -9.44
N LYS A 54 -5.24 -3.70 -9.69
CA LYS A 54 -6.01 -3.58 -10.94
C LYS A 54 -5.04 -3.65 -12.11
N SER A 55 -5.24 -4.64 -12.98
CA SER A 55 -4.62 -4.68 -14.30
C SER A 55 -5.62 -4.20 -15.37
N GLY A 56 -5.15 -4.04 -16.60
CA GLY A 56 -6.00 -3.68 -17.73
C GLY A 56 -7.14 -4.69 -17.91
N ILE A 57 -8.28 -4.20 -18.40
CA ILE A 57 -9.38 -5.09 -18.81
C ILE A 57 -8.97 -5.69 -20.15
N THR A 58 -8.80 -7.01 -20.20
CA THR A 58 -8.61 -7.72 -21.46
C THR A 58 -9.95 -8.27 -21.90
N VAL A 59 -10.37 -7.91 -23.12
CA VAL A 59 -11.53 -8.53 -23.77
C VAL A 59 -11.07 -9.87 -24.32
N VAL A 60 -11.59 -10.96 -23.79
CA VAL A 60 -11.32 -12.32 -24.27
C VAL A 60 -12.58 -12.78 -25.01
N GLN A 61 -12.44 -13.15 -26.28
CA GLN A 61 -13.53 -13.77 -27.02
C GLN A 61 -13.65 -15.23 -26.59
N ASN A 62 -14.83 -15.62 -26.14
CA ASN A 62 -15.13 -17.00 -25.78
C ASN A 62 -15.34 -17.86 -27.05
N GLU A 63 -15.39 -19.19 -26.91
CA GLU A 63 -15.62 -20.11 -28.06
C GLU A 63 -16.96 -19.86 -28.80
N LYS A 64 -17.89 -19.14 -28.15
CA LYS A 64 -19.19 -18.73 -28.72
C LYS A 64 -19.17 -17.33 -29.38
N GLY A 65 -18.01 -16.69 -29.49
CA GLY A 65 -17.88 -15.34 -30.07
C GLY A 65 -18.35 -14.20 -29.15
N GLU A 66 -18.69 -14.49 -27.90
CA GLU A 66 -19.06 -13.48 -26.91
C GLU A 66 -17.79 -12.82 -26.35
N GLU A 67 -17.74 -11.49 -26.38
CA GLU A 67 -16.66 -10.70 -25.80
C GLU A 67 -16.82 -10.60 -24.28
N ILE A 68 -16.07 -11.43 -23.56
CA ILE A 68 -16.06 -11.41 -22.10
C ILE A 68 -14.95 -10.47 -21.64
N THR A 69 -15.34 -9.42 -20.92
CA THR A 69 -14.40 -8.53 -20.23
C THR A 69 -13.81 -9.26 -19.03
N THR A 70 -12.64 -9.87 -19.20
CA THR A 70 -11.97 -10.61 -18.12
C THR A 70 -10.99 -9.69 -17.41
N ARG A 71 -11.18 -9.54 -16.09
CA ARG A 71 -10.29 -8.75 -15.25
C ARG A 71 -9.12 -9.61 -14.78
N LEU A 72 -8.01 -9.58 -15.52
CA LEU A 72 -6.79 -10.25 -15.06
C LEU A 72 -6.23 -9.52 -13.83
N THR A 73 -5.68 -10.28 -12.89
CA THR A 73 -5.02 -9.71 -11.70
C THR A 73 -3.52 -9.76 -11.95
N SER A 74 -2.89 -8.62 -12.26
CA SER A 74 -1.45 -8.59 -12.62
C SER A 74 -0.51 -8.66 -11.43
N GLY A 75 -1.04 -8.61 -10.21
CA GLY A 75 -0.26 -8.74 -8.98
C GLY A 75 -1.06 -8.40 -7.74
N TRP A 76 -0.44 -8.54 -6.58
CA TRP A 76 -1.04 -8.28 -5.28
C TRP A 76 -0.29 -7.18 -4.55
N ARG A 77 -1.00 -6.40 -3.73
CA ARG A 77 -0.42 -5.43 -2.81
C ARG A 77 -0.68 -5.90 -1.39
N VAL A 78 0.39 -5.97 -0.59
CA VAL A 78 0.29 -6.21 0.84
C VAL A 78 0.12 -4.87 1.53
N CYS A 79 -1.03 -4.67 2.18
CA CYS A 79 -1.40 -3.42 2.84
C CYS A 79 -1.65 -3.69 4.32
N ILE A 80 -1.01 -2.94 5.21
CA ILE A 80 -1.26 -3.02 6.64
C ILE A 80 -2.34 -2.01 7.02
N ASP A 81 -3.36 -2.45 7.76
CA ASP A 81 -4.47 -1.58 8.17
C ASP A 81 -4.07 -0.75 9.40
N TYR A 82 -3.50 0.42 9.16
CA TYR A 82 -3.11 1.37 10.21
C TYR A 82 -4.26 2.25 10.71
N ARG A 83 -5.53 2.03 10.36
CA ARG A 83 -6.62 2.94 10.76
C ARG A 83 -6.68 3.18 12.27
N LYS A 84 -6.53 2.12 13.06
CA LYS A 84 -6.52 2.22 14.53
C LYS A 84 -5.25 2.88 15.06
N LEU A 85 -4.11 2.61 14.43
CA LEU A 85 -2.83 3.23 14.79
C LEU A 85 -2.85 4.74 14.48
N ASN A 86 -3.35 5.11 13.31
CA ASN A 86 -3.44 6.49 12.85
C ASN A 86 -4.38 7.35 13.72
N ALA A 87 -5.33 6.73 14.41
CA ALA A 87 -6.23 7.42 15.33
C ALA A 87 -5.54 7.79 16.66
N VAL A 88 -4.54 7.03 17.09
CA VAL A 88 -3.79 7.27 18.34
C VAL A 88 -2.48 8.04 18.12
N THR A 89 -2.03 8.14 16.87
CA THR A 89 -0.86 8.94 16.50
C THR A 89 -1.23 10.41 16.40
N ARG A 90 -0.41 11.28 16.99
CA ARG A 90 -0.51 12.73 16.78
C ARG A 90 -0.30 13.04 15.30
N LYS A 91 -1.21 13.81 14.70
CA LYS A 91 -1.09 14.25 13.32
C LYS A 91 0.00 15.32 13.25
N ASP A 92 1.08 15.02 12.53
CA ASP A 92 2.05 16.04 12.20
C ASP A 92 1.45 17.00 11.16
N HIS A 93 1.56 18.29 11.42
CA HIS A 93 1.02 19.33 10.56
C HIS A 93 2.15 19.96 9.76
N PHE A 94 2.81 19.16 8.94
CA PHE A 94 3.85 19.66 8.05
C PHE A 94 3.23 20.64 7.05
N PRO A 95 3.73 21.89 6.96
CA PRO A 95 3.16 22.90 6.07
C PRO A 95 3.53 22.57 4.62
N LEU A 96 2.70 21.77 3.96
CA LEU A 96 2.83 21.56 2.52
C LEU A 96 2.53 22.87 1.79
N PRO A 97 3.39 23.31 0.85
CA PRO A 97 3.11 24.50 0.07
C PRO A 97 1.83 24.30 -0.75
N PHE A 98 0.99 25.32 -0.77
CA PHE A 98 -0.22 25.32 -1.60
C PHE A 98 0.12 25.03 -3.06
N ILE A 99 -0.72 24.22 -3.71
CA ILE A 99 -0.54 23.77 -5.10
C ILE A 99 -0.32 24.96 -6.03
N ASP A 100 -1.03 26.08 -5.82
CA ASP A 100 -0.92 27.28 -6.65
C ASP A 100 0.49 27.90 -6.63
N LYS A 101 1.25 27.74 -5.54
CA LYS A 101 2.64 28.21 -5.45
C LYS A 101 3.57 27.32 -6.28
N CYS A 102 3.37 26.00 -6.24
CA CYS A 102 4.13 25.05 -7.05
C CYS A 102 3.81 25.18 -8.54
N GLY A 103 2.53 25.35 -8.91
CA GLY A 103 2.09 25.50 -10.29
C GLY A 103 2.64 26.75 -10.98
N LYS A 104 2.70 27.88 -10.27
CA LYS A 104 3.28 29.13 -10.80
C LYS A 104 4.76 29.01 -11.14
N SER A 105 5.53 28.24 -10.36
CA SER A 105 6.95 28.00 -10.63
C SER A 105 7.16 27.08 -11.84
N LEU A 106 6.28 26.10 -12.02
CA LEU A 106 6.32 25.17 -13.16
C LEU A 106 5.90 25.83 -14.48
N ALA A 107 4.99 26.81 -14.44
CA ALA A 107 4.50 27.52 -15.62
C ALA A 107 5.58 28.34 -16.37
N ILE A 108 6.70 28.67 -15.72
CA ILE A 108 7.82 29.42 -16.33
C ILE A 108 8.78 28.47 -17.08
N ARG A 109 8.62 27.15 -16.94
CA ARG A 109 9.49 26.14 -17.57
C ARG A 109 8.87 25.61 -18.87
N SER A 110 9.66 25.61 -19.94
CA SER A 110 9.24 25.12 -21.27
C SER A 110 9.19 23.58 -21.36
N ILE A 111 9.88 22.87 -20.46
CA ILE A 111 9.93 21.41 -20.41
C ILE A 111 9.77 20.99 -18.93
N VAL A 112 8.84 20.07 -18.67
CA VAL A 112 8.60 19.47 -17.36
C VAL A 112 8.59 17.95 -17.52
N SER A 113 9.38 17.25 -16.69
CA SER A 113 9.34 15.79 -16.56
C SER A 113 8.85 15.41 -15.17
N TRP A 114 8.03 14.35 -15.10
CA TRP A 114 7.49 13.82 -13.85
C TRP A 114 8.20 12.51 -13.55
N THR A 115 8.83 12.41 -12.38
CA THR A 115 9.40 11.17 -11.89
C THR A 115 8.51 10.59 -10.80
N GLY A 116 7.99 9.39 -11.03
CA GLY A 116 7.26 8.64 -10.01
C GLY A 116 8.26 7.97 -9.09
N ILE A 117 8.38 8.45 -7.85
CA ILE A 117 9.22 7.80 -6.85
C ILE A 117 8.41 6.68 -6.20
N GLN A 118 8.91 5.45 -6.28
CA GLN A 118 8.37 4.29 -5.55
C GLN A 118 9.23 4.02 -4.31
N GLY A 119 8.59 3.68 -3.18
CA GLY A 119 9.32 3.29 -1.96
C GLY A 119 9.71 4.43 -1.00
N ILE A 120 9.00 5.56 -1.01
CA ILE A 120 9.34 6.77 -0.20
C ILE A 120 9.11 6.56 1.31
N PHE A 121 8.36 5.55 1.72
CA PHE A 121 8.13 5.28 3.15
C PHE A 121 9.31 4.45 3.69
N ASN A 122 10.17 5.12 4.46
CA ASN A 122 11.22 4.52 5.30
C ASN A 122 10.64 4.24 6.70
#